data_AF-A0AAV5YS67-F1
#
_entry.id   AF-A0AAV5YS67-F1
#
_cell.length_a   1.000
_cell.length_b   1.000
_cell.length_c   1.000
_cell.angle_alpha   90.00
_cell.angle_beta   90.00
_cell.angle_gamma   90.00
#
_symmetry.space_group_name_H-M   'P 1'
#
loop_
_entity.id
_entity.type
_entity.pdbx_description
1 polymer ?
#
loop_
_entity_poly.entity_id
_entity_poly.type
_entity_poly.pdbx_seq_one_letter_code
_entity_poly.pdbx_strand_id
1 'polypeptide(L)' 'MAIPDTMTATVLVAPHRFELQRRPVPVPGDEDVLVRVRACGI' A
#
# COMPACT_ATOMS: atom_id res chain seq x y z
N MET A 1 -7.24 -11.18 -13.63
CA MET A 1 -7.38 -10.73 -12.21
C MET A 1 -7.49 -9.22 -12.23
N ALA A 2 -8.51 -8.65 -11.57
CA ALA A 2 -8.66 -7.20 -11.45
C ALA A 2 -7.77 -6.64 -10.32
N ILE A 3 -7.42 -5.36 -10.41
CA ILE A 3 -6.78 -4.63 -9.30
C ILE A 3 -7.85 -4.42 -8.22
N PRO A 4 -7.58 -4.72 -6.93
CA PRO A 4 -8.56 -4.51 -5.87
C PRO A 4 -8.69 -3.03 -5.53
N ASP A 5 -9.85 -2.62 -5.00
CA ASP A 5 -10.08 -1.22 -4.58
C ASP A 5 -9.26 -0.84 -3.33
N THR A 6 -8.82 -1.85 -2.55
CA THR A 6 -8.04 -1.66 -1.33
C THR A 6 -6.86 -2.62 -1.22
N MET A 7 -5.83 -2.19 -0.52
CA MET A 7 -4.64 -2.95 -0.14
C MET A 7 -4.45 -2.95 1.38
N THR A 8 -3.67 -3.91 1.88
CA THR A 8 -3.16 -3.86 3.26
C THR A 8 -1.84 -3.11 3.26
N ALA A 9 -1.68 -2.15 4.17
CA ALA A 9 -0.46 -1.37 4.32
C ALA A 9 -0.10 -1.17 5.79
N THR A 10 1.20 -1.15 6.08
CA THR A 10 1.73 -0.73 7.38
C THR A 10 1.79 0.79 7.40
N VAL A 11 1.07 1.43 8.32
CA VAL A 11 0.92 2.89 8.42
C VAL A 11 1.51 3.37 9.74
N LEU A 12 2.42 4.35 9.70
CA LEU A 12 2.88 5.06 10.88
C LEU A 12 1.79 6.06 11.31
N VAL A 13 1.16 5.81 12.46
CA VAL A 13 0.05 6.65 12.96
C VAL A 13 0.47 7.60 14.08
N ALA A 14 1.56 7.28 14.77
CA ALA A 14 2.19 8.10 15.79
C ALA A 14 3.66 7.68 15.93
N PRO A 15 4.53 8.47 16.58
CA PRO A 15 5.91 8.07 16.84
C PRO A 15 5.97 6.67 17.46
N HIS A 16 6.77 5.78 16.88
CA HIS A 16 6.95 4.39 17.29
C HIS A 16 5.69 3.50 17.25
N ARG A 17 4.60 3.93 16.60
CA ARG A 17 3.36 3.16 16.48
C ARG A 17 2.97 2.96 15.03
N PHE A 18 3.12 1.72 14.58
CA PHE A 18 2.65 1.26 13.28
C PHE A 18 1.35 0.47 13.41
N GLU A 19 0.48 0.60 12.42
CA GLU A 19 -0.77 -0.16 12.31
C GLU A 19 -0.89 -0.80 10.94
N LEU A 20 -1.41 -2.03 10.90
CA LEU A 20 -1.85 -2.64 9.66
C LEU A 20 -3.25 -2.12 9.33
N GLN A 21 -3.37 -1.42 8.21
CA GLN A 21 -4.64 -0.83 7.78
C GLN A 21 -5.01 -1.27 6.38
N ARG A 22 -6.32 -1.35 6.11
CA ARG A 22 -6.86 -1.38 4.75
C ARG A 22 -6.91 0.03 4.20
N ARG A 23 -6.25 0.26 3.06
CA ARG A 23 -6.11 1.56 2.39
C ARG A 23 -6.56 1.44 0.93
N PRO A 24 -7.10 2.50 0.31
CA PRO A 24 -7.37 2.49 -1.12
C PRO A 24 -6.12 2.14 -1.92
N VAL A 25 -6.28 1.39 -3.01
CA VAL A 25 -5.19 1.24 -3.99
C VAL A 25 -5.10 2.55 -4.77
N PRO A 26 -3.93 3.21 -4.80
CA PRO A 26 -3.78 4.44 -5.55
C PRO A 26 -3.82 4.16 -7.06
N VAL A 27 -4.36 5.11 -7.82
CA VAL A 27 -4.27 5.11 -9.27
C VAL A 27 -2.92 5.72 -9.65
N PRO A 28 -2.06 5.01 -10.43
CA PRO A 28 -0.80 5.59 -10.90
C PRO A 28 -1.08 6.77 -11.84
N GLY A 29 -0.26 7.83 -11.76
CA GLY A 29 -0.24 8.88 -12.78
C GLY A 29 0.41 8.43 -14.09
N ASP A 30 0.56 9.34 -15.04
CA ASP A 30 1.01 9.03 -16.41
C ASP A 30 2.37 8.31 -16.47
N GLU A 31 3.28 8.61 -15.53
CA GLU A 31 4.65 8.06 -15.48
C GLU A 31 4.88 7.12 -14.27
N ASP A 32 3.83 6.74 -13.55
CA ASP A 32 3.91 5.86 -12.38
C ASP A 32 3.60 4.41 -12.73
N VAL A 33 4.03 3.49 -11.86
CA VAL A 33 3.65 2.07 -11.95
C VAL A 33 3.06 1.58 -10.63
N LEU A 34 1.95 0.83 -10.73
CA LEU A 34 1.37 0.11 -9.60
C LEU A 34 2.00 -1.29 -9.50
N VAL A 35 2.68 -1.58 -8.39
CA VAL A 35 3.36 -2.87 -8.17
C VAL A 35 2.65 -3.69 -7.10
N ARG A 36 2.30 -4.93 -7.43
CA ARG A 36 1.89 -5.93 -6.43
C ARG A 36 3.12 -6.51 -5.73
N VAL A 37 3.45 -5.95 -4.57
CA VAL A 37 4.57 -6.40 -3.72
C VAL A 37 4.33 -7.82 -3.22
N ARG A 38 5.35 -8.69 -3.33
CA ARG A 38 5.34 -10.06 -2.81
C ARG A 38 6.13 -10.21 -1.52
N ALA A 39 7.21 -9.46 -1.37
CA ALA A 39 8.03 -9.38 -0.17
C ALA A 39 8.68 -7.98 -0.10
N CYS A 40 8.92 -7.49 1.11
CA CYS A 40 9.61 -6.22 1.36
C CYS A 40 10.48 -6.39 2.62
N GLY A 41 11.71 -5.89 2.58
CA GLY A 41 12.62 -5.86 3.74
C GLY A 41 12.42 -4.59 4.58
N ILE A 42 12.92 -4.61 5.81
CA ILE A 42 13.00 -3.46 6.72
C ILE A 42 14.47 -3.09 6.88
#